data_AF-R7UJU4-F1
#
_entry.id   AF-R7UJU4-F1
#
_cell.length_a   1.000
_cell.length_b   1.000
_cell.length_c   1.000
_cell.angle_alpha   90.00
_cell.angle_beta   90.00
_cell.angle_gamma   90.00
#
_symmetry.space_group_name_H-M   'P 1'
#
loop_
_entity.id
_entity.type
_entity.pdbx_description
1 polymer ?
#
loop_
_entity_poly.entity_id
_entity_poly.type
_entity_poly.pdbx_seq_one_letter_code
_entity_poly.pdbx_strand_id
1 'polypeptide(L)'
;LKQLWYNDSTSKLLAEEVLAIAQPNGKVACIGCPSVYQAVWKMKPSSICVLLLDNVKQFEHYKENYVFYDYNQPLDLPQEMERAFDIVVVDPPFLTEECLCKTALTTRYIAKDKILLCTG
;
A
#
# COMPACT_ATOMS: atom_id res chain seq x y z
N LEU A 1 -11.20 -7.92 12.59
CA LEU A 1 -10.07 -7.95 11.64
C LEU A 1 -8.78 -8.02 12.43
N LYS A 2 -7.93 -9.03 12.20
CA LYS A 2 -6.61 -9.12 12.85
C LYS A 2 -5.59 -8.48 11.91
N GLN A 3 -5.53 -7.15 11.92
CA GLN A 3 -4.45 -6.44 11.25
C GLN A 3 -3.18 -6.62 12.09
N LEU A 4 -2.14 -7.19 11.49
CA LEU A 4 -0.83 -7.29 12.14
C LEU A 4 -0.08 -5.99 11.87
N TRP A 5 0.42 -5.39 12.94
CA TRP A 5 1.25 -4.19 12.84
C TRP A 5 2.69 -4.61 12.96
N TYR A 6 3.50 -4.30 11.94
CA TYR A 6 4.96 -4.46 12.05
C TYR A 6 5.48 -3.60 13.19
N ASN A 7 6.50 -4.10 13.89
CA ASN A 7 7.24 -3.27 14.83
C ASN A 7 8.00 -2.15 14.09
N ASP A 8 8.51 -1.18 14.85
CA ASP A 8 9.17 0.00 14.28
C ASP A 8 10.38 -0.35 13.41
N SER A 9 11.20 -1.32 13.83
CA SER A 9 12.40 -1.73 13.10
C SER A 9 12.06 -2.36 11.74
N THR A 10 11.04 -3.23 11.70
CA THR A 10 10.59 -3.86 10.45
C THR A 10 9.94 -2.84 9.53
N SER A 11 9.05 -1.99 10.07
CA SER A 11 8.40 -0.93 9.29
C SER A 11 9.42 0.02 8.66
N LYS A 12 10.47 0.38 9.42
CA LYS A 12 11.56 1.22 8.94
C LYS A 12 12.34 0.56 7.82
N LEU A 13 12.74 -0.71 7.98
CA LEU A 13 13.49 -1.44 6.97
C LEU A 13 12.67 -1.58 5.67
N LEU A 14 11.39 -1.92 5.77
CA LEU A 14 10.50 -1.97 4.61
C LEU A 14 10.37 -0.59 3.93
N ALA A 15 10.28 0.49 4.70
CA ALA A 15 10.24 1.84 4.14
C ALA A 15 11.54 2.22 3.41
N GLU A 16 12.71 1.82 3.91
CA GLU A 16 14.00 2.06 3.25
C GLU A 16 14.05 1.39 1.88
N GLU A 17 13.66 0.12 1.78
CA GLU A 17 13.59 -0.63 0.52
C GLU A 17 12.60 0.01 -0.47
N VAL A 18 11.42 0.41 0.03
CA VAL A 18 10.40 1.06 -0.78
C VAL A 18 10.88 2.38 -1.35
N LEU A 19 11.55 3.20 -0.54
CA LEU A 19 12.08 4.50 -0.97
C LEU A 19 13.28 4.36 -1.92
N ALA A 20 14.09 3.31 -1.77
CA ALA A 20 15.15 3.00 -2.72
C ALA A 20 14.60 2.65 -4.11
N ILE A 21 13.43 2.00 -4.17
CA ILE A 21 12.79 1.57 -5.42
C ILE A 21 11.99 2.70 -6.09
N ALA A 22 11.28 3.54 -5.32
CA ALA A 22 10.32 4.51 -5.85
C ALA A 22 10.93 5.57 -6.79
N GLN A 23 12.25 5.83 -6.72
CA GLN A 23 12.96 6.88 -7.46
C GLN A 23 12.46 8.31 -7.13
N PRO A 24 13.20 9.38 -7.48
CA PRO A 24 12.73 10.75 -7.30
C PRO A 24 11.41 11.01 -8.06
N ASN A 25 10.46 11.69 -7.42
CA ASN A 25 9.09 11.91 -7.92
C ASN A 25 8.22 10.64 -8.07
N GLY A 26 8.63 9.55 -7.41
CA GLY A 26 7.91 8.28 -7.42
C GLY A 26 6.56 8.30 -6.71
N LYS A 27 5.70 7.35 -7.08
CA LYS A 27 4.41 7.08 -6.44
C LYS A 27 4.44 5.70 -5.78
N VAL A 28 4.16 5.67 -4.48
CA VAL A 28 4.07 4.46 -3.65
C VAL A 28 2.62 4.21 -3.26
N ALA A 29 2.16 2.97 -3.39
CA ALA A 29 0.90 2.54 -2.78
C ALA A 29 1.16 1.52 -1.67
N CYS A 30 0.43 1.64 -0.57
CA CYS A 30 0.42 0.69 0.54
C CYS A 30 -0.98 0.11 0.66
N ILE A 31 -1.16 -1.18 0.44
CA ILE A 31 -2.45 -1.89 0.56
C ILE A 31 -2.43 -2.70 1.86
N GLY A 32 -3.30 -2.36 2.82
CA GLY A 32 -3.47 -3.11 4.08
C GLY A 32 -2.30 -3.03 5.07
N CYS A 33 -1.26 -2.25 4.78
CA CYS A 33 -0.03 -2.13 5.56
C CYS A 33 0.20 -0.71 6.15
N PRO A 34 -0.66 -0.23 7.07
CA PRO A 34 -0.60 1.14 7.58
C PRO A 34 0.68 1.46 8.36
N SER A 35 1.29 0.47 9.02
CA SER A 35 2.59 0.64 9.70
C SER A 35 3.72 0.99 8.72
N VAL A 36 3.76 0.32 7.56
CA VAL A 36 4.71 0.64 6.48
C VAL A 36 4.40 2.00 5.87
N TYR A 37 3.12 2.29 5.60
CA TYR A 37 2.70 3.62 5.13
C TYR A 37 3.20 4.74 6.06
N GLN A 38 3.03 4.59 7.37
CA GLN A 38 3.48 5.59 8.35
C GLN A 38 5.00 5.75 8.35
N ALA A 39 5.75 4.67 8.22
CA ALA A 39 7.21 4.72 8.13
C ALA A 39 7.66 5.41 6.83
N VAL A 40 7.09 5.05 5.68
CA VAL A 40 7.34 5.71 4.39
C VAL A 40 6.99 7.19 4.47
N TRP A 41 5.83 7.55 5.03
CA TRP A 41 5.39 8.95 5.17
C TRP A 41 6.39 9.80 5.95
N LYS A 42 6.94 9.26 7.05
CA LYS A 42 7.92 9.95 7.89
C LYS A 42 9.29 10.12 7.22
N MET A 43 9.66 9.19 6.33
CA MET A 43 11.00 9.10 5.76
C MET A 43 11.11 9.64 4.33
N LYS A 44 9.99 9.72 3.60
CA LYS A 44 9.99 10.08 2.19
C LYS A 44 10.44 11.54 1.96
N PRO A 45 11.20 11.81 0.89
CA PRO A 45 11.33 13.16 0.36
C PRO A 45 9.97 13.77 -0.03
N SER A 46 9.88 15.10 -0.08
CA SER A 46 8.66 15.80 -0.49
C SER A 46 8.21 15.48 -1.92
N SER A 47 9.15 15.06 -2.78
CA SER A 47 8.89 14.65 -4.16
C SER A 47 8.13 13.33 -4.28
N ILE A 48 8.21 12.44 -3.29
CA ILE A 48 7.54 11.14 -3.36
C ILE A 48 6.10 11.27 -2.87
N CYS A 49 5.16 10.74 -3.65
CA CYS A 49 3.77 10.57 -3.25
C CYS A 49 3.57 9.18 -2.64
N VAL A 50 2.79 9.08 -1.57
CA VAL A 50 2.43 7.79 -0.96
C VAL A 50 0.94 7.77 -0.67
N LEU A 51 0.28 6.66 -0.99
CA LEU A 51 -1.15 6.46 -0.81
C LEU A 51 -1.42 5.20 0.03
N LEU A 52 -2.32 5.30 1.00
CA LEU A 52 -2.82 4.15 1.76
C LEU A 52 -4.16 3.67 1.20
N LEU A 53 -4.26 2.39 0.88
CA LEU A 53 -5.51 1.67 0.60
C LEU A 53 -5.80 0.74 1.78
N ASP A 54 -6.86 0.99 2.53
CA ASP A 54 -7.22 0.18 3.69
C ASP A 54 -8.73 0.17 3.92
N ASN A 55 -9.25 -0.83 4.64
CA ASN A 55 -10.67 -0.94 5.00
C ASN A 55 -10.99 -0.31 6.38
N VAL A 56 -10.00 0.30 7.03
CA VAL A 56 -10.12 0.96 8.32
C VAL A 56 -10.44 2.45 8.14
N LYS A 57 -11.72 2.82 8.31
CA LYS A 57 -12.23 4.20 8.17
C LYS A 57 -11.51 5.24 9.02
N GLN A 58 -10.91 4.85 10.13
CA GLN A 58 -10.14 5.75 10.98
C GLN A 58 -8.99 6.41 10.22
N PHE A 59 -8.48 5.83 9.13
CA PHE A 59 -7.44 6.42 8.29
C PHE A 59 -7.93 7.52 7.33
N GLU A 60 -9.24 7.80 7.26
CA GLU A 60 -9.80 8.91 6.47
C GLU A 60 -9.19 10.28 6.84
N HIS A 61 -8.64 10.42 8.04
CA HIS A 61 -7.90 11.63 8.45
C HIS A 61 -6.66 11.94 7.59
N TYR A 62 -6.13 10.97 6.82
CA TYR A 62 -5.05 11.18 5.85
C TYR A 62 -5.51 11.86 4.54
N LYS A 63 -6.83 12.07 4.37
CA LYS A 63 -7.43 12.82 3.26
C LYS A 63 -6.99 12.28 1.90
N GLU A 64 -6.37 13.12 1.06
CA GLU A 64 -5.91 12.76 -0.29
C GLU A 64 -4.86 11.65 -0.32
N ASN A 65 -4.26 11.31 0.82
CA ASN A 65 -3.28 10.22 0.94
C ASN A 65 -3.92 8.90 1.41
N TYR A 66 -5.26 8.80 1.36
CA TYR A 66 -6.01 7.60 1.71
C TYR A 66 -7.17 7.32 0.77
N VAL A 67 -7.38 6.04 0.47
CA VAL A 67 -8.54 5.51 -0.24
C VAL A 67 -9.13 4.38 0.59
N PHE A 68 -10.42 4.45 0.91
CA PHE A 68 -11.12 3.32 1.49
C PHE A 68 -11.17 2.18 0.48
N TYR A 69 -10.66 1.02 0.87
CA TYR A 69 -10.50 -0.14 -0.01
C TYR A 69 -11.14 -1.37 0.60
N ASP A 70 -12.12 -1.96 -0.10
CA ASP A 70 -12.68 -3.26 0.22
C ASP A 70 -12.18 -4.29 -0.80
N TYR A 71 -11.38 -5.27 -0.34
CA TYR A 71 -10.87 -6.32 -1.22
C TYR A 71 -11.98 -7.17 -1.86
N ASN A 72 -13.22 -7.12 -1.34
CA ASN A 72 -14.37 -7.77 -2.00
C ASN A 72 -14.80 -7.06 -3.28
N GLN A 73 -14.44 -5.79 -3.44
CA GLN A 73 -14.63 -4.96 -4.63
C GLN A 73 -13.25 -4.50 -5.15
N PRO A 74 -12.39 -5.42 -5.62
CA PRO A 74 -10.96 -5.14 -5.82
C PRO A 74 -10.64 -4.07 -6.88
N LEU A 75 -11.59 -3.79 -7.78
CA LEU A 75 -11.46 -2.80 -8.85
C LEU A 75 -12.42 -1.62 -8.71
N ASP A 76 -13.09 -1.47 -7.56
CA ASP A 76 -13.86 -0.27 -7.22
C ASP A 76 -12.89 0.85 -6.78
N LEU A 77 -12.07 1.28 -7.73
CA LEU A 77 -11.01 2.27 -7.57
C LEU A 77 -11.09 3.32 -8.68
N PRO A 78 -10.68 4.57 -8.42
CA PRO A 78 -10.57 5.60 -9.44
C PRO A 78 -9.73 5.14 -10.64
N GLN A 79 -10.15 5.51 -11.85
CA GLN A 79 -9.46 5.12 -13.09
C GLN A 79 -8.03 5.67 -13.14
N GLU A 80 -7.78 6.82 -12.52
CA GLU A 80 -6.48 7.47 -12.43
C GLU A 80 -5.43 6.64 -11.69
N MET A 81 -5.84 5.59 -10.97
CA MET A 81 -4.95 4.67 -10.28
C MET A 81 -4.42 3.56 -11.19
N GLU A 82 -5.01 3.36 -12.38
CA GLU A 82 -4.54 2.34 -13.33
C GLU A 82 -3.07 2.58 -13.68
N ARG A 83 -2.23 1.59 -13.34
CA ARG A 83 -0.77 1.63 -13.56
C ARG A 83 -0.11 2.93 -13.06
N ALA A 84 -0.60 3.49 -11.96
CA ALA A 84 -0.13 4.78 -11.46
C ALA A 84 1.10 4.69 -10.55
N PHE A 85 1.35 3.55 -9.91
CA PHE A 85 2.34 3.43 -8.83
C PHE A 85 3.61 2.70 -9.27
N ASP A 86 4.77 3.27 -8.93
CA ASP A 86 6.08 2.71 -9.25
C ASP A 86 6.37 1.46 -8.40
N ILE A 87 5.92 1.47 -7.14
CA ILE A 87 5.94 0.33 -6.24
C ILE A 87 4.63 0.23 -5.45
N VAL A 88 4.12 -1.00 -5.34
CA VAL A 88 2.99 -1.34 -4.47
C VAL A 88 3.46 -2.28 -3.37
N VAL A 89 3.32 -1.84 -2.12
CA VAL A 89 3.49 -2.67 -0.93
C VAL A 89 2.13 -3.22 -0.55
N VAL A 90 2.03 -4.52 -0.32
CA VAL A 90 0.76 -5.18 -0.03
C VAL A 90 0.90 -6.14 1.13
N ASP A 91 -0.03 -6.03 2.07
CA ASP A 91 -0.20 -6.95 3.21
C ASP A 91 -1.69 -7.31 3.32
N PRO A 92 -2.13 -8.40 2.67
CA PRO A 92 -3.52 -8.81 2.64
C PRO A 92 -4.02 -9.18 4.05
N PRO A 93 -5.27 -8.84 4.42
CA PRO A 93 -5.79 -9.08 5.76
C PRO A 93 -5.93 -10.58 6.10
N PHE A 94 -5.94 -11.46 5.10
CA PHE A 94 -6.07 -12.90 5.24
C PHE A 94 -5.22 -13.63 4.20
N LEU A 95 -4.69 -14.80 4.56
CA LEU A 95 -3.93 -15.68 3.66
C LEU A 95 -4.82 -16.70 2.93
N THR A 96 -6.13 -16.44 2.83
CA THR A 96 -7.02 -17.28 2.04
C THR A 96 -6.78 -17.03 0.55
N GLU A 97 -6.94 -18.07 -0.27
CA GLU A 97 -6.78 -17.98 -1.73
C GLU A 97 -7.64 -16.85 -2.31
N GLU A 98 -8.90 -16.75 -1.88
CA GLU A 98 -9.82 -15.69 -2.33
C GLU A 98 -9.27 -14.29 -2.02
N CYS A 99 -8.78 -14.05 -0.80
CA CYS A 99 -8.26 -12.74 -0.38
C CYS A 99 -6.98 -12.39 -1.16
N LEU A 100 -6.08 -13.36 -1.31
CA LEU A 100 -4.84 -13.20 -2.07
C LEU A 100 -5.14 -12.91 -3.55
N CYS A 101 -6.04 -13.65 -4.18
CA CYS A 101 -6.43 -13.45 -5.57
C CYS A 101 -7.05 -12.07 -5.79
N LYS A 102 -8.02 -11.66 -4.95
CA LYS A 102 -8.67 -10.35 -5.11
C LYS A 102 -7.70 -9.20 -4.86
N THR A 103 -6.85 -9.30 -3.83
CA THR A 103 -5.84 -8.28 -3.56
C THR A 103 -4.80 -8.22 -4.68
N ALA A 104 -4.38 -9.36 -5.24
CA ALA A 104 -3.48 -9.41 -6.38
C ALA A 104 -4.08 -8.77 -7.64
N LEU A 105 -5.41 -8.87 -7.85
CA LEU A 105 -6.09 -8.15 -8.93
C LEU A 105 -5.92 -6.63 -8.76
N THR A 106 -6.17 -6.11 -7.56
CA THR A 106 -5.96 -4.69 -7.23
C THR A 106 -4.51 -4.29 -7.42
N THR A 107 -3.57 -5.05 -6.85
CA THR A 107 -2.13 -4.78 -6.94
C THR A 107 -1.70 -4.70 -8.40
N ARG A 108 -2.12 -5.64 -9.24
CA ARG A 108 -1.78 -5.67 -10.67
C ARG A 108 -2.41 -4.52 -11.45
N TYR A 109 -3.60 -4.09 -11.08
CA TYR A 109 -4.29 -2.96 -11.71
C TYR A 109 -3.53 -1.64 -11.47
N ILE A 110 -3.05 -1.40 -10.24
CA ILE A 110 -2.45 -0.11 -9.87
C ILE A 110 -0.92 -0.06 -10.05
N ALA A 111 -0.23 -1.21 -10.04
CA ALA A 111 1.23 -1.28 -10.20
C ALA A 111 1.67 -1.04 -11.64
N LYS A 112 2.74 -0.27 -11.82
CA LYS A 112 3.48 -0.22 -13.09
C LYS A 112 4.27 -1.50 -13.31
N ASP A 113 5.06 -1.90 -12.31
CA ASP A 113 5.96 -3.05 -12.38
C ASP A 113 6.34 -3.62 -11.01
N LYS A 114 6.76 -2.81 -10.03
CA LYS A 114 7.33 -3.32 -8.77
C LYS A 114 6.26 -3.59 -7.71
N ILE A 115 6.36 -4.76 -7.07
CA ILE A 115 5.46 -5.21 -6.02
C ILE A 115 6.29 -5.78 -4.86
N LEU A 116 5.93 -5.41 -3.63
CA LEU A 116 6.46 -5.97 -2.39
C LEU A 116 5.30 -6.58 -1.59
N LEU A 117 5.23 -7.91 -1.54
CA LEU A 117 4.22 -8.64 -0.78
C LEU A 117 4.79 -9.04 0.58
N CYS A 118 4.11 -8.64 1.65
CA CYS A 118 4.40 -9.04 3.02
C CYS A 118 3.21 -9.84 3.55
N THR A 119 3.44 -10.93 4.29
CA THR A 119 2.36 -11.83 4.75
C THR A 119 2.47 -12.26 6.22
N GLY A 120 3.21 -11.49 7.04
CA GLY A 120 3.38 -11.77 8.47
C GLY A 120 4.28 -12.96 8.80
#